data_AF-A0A914DE77-F1
#
_entry.id   AF-A0A914DE77-F1
#
_cell.length_a   1.000
_cell.length_b   1.000
_cell.length_c   1.000
_cell.angle_alpha   90.00
_cell.angle_beta   90.00
_cell.angle_gamma   90.00
#
_symmetry.space_group_name_H-M   'P 1'
#
loop_
_entity.id
_entity.type
_entity.pdbx_description
1 polymer ?
#
loop_
_entity_poly.entity_id
_entity_poly.type
_entity_poly.pdbx_seq_one_letter_code
_entity_poly.pdbx_strand_id
1 'polypeptide(L)'
;MDLENLNGAEKLLLCKKYFHLGLACLPLVWIVNFIWFFKYAFKVENFPQQDEIKKYVIGSAIGSIFWILILSIWVTVFQIFRIESPEIMDYITFVFPIGYK
;
A
#
# COMPACT_ATOMS: atom_id res chain seq x y z
N MET A 1 -1.10 7.61 18.00
CA MET A 1 -0.17 6.73 18.74
C MET A 1 1.22 7.21 18.42
N ASP A 2 1.89 7.82 19.37
CA ASP A 2 3.21 8.41 19.14
C ASP A 2 4.26 7.30 19.10
N LEU A 3 4.87 7.13 17.92
CA LEU A 3 5.94 6.15 17.72
C LEU A 3 7.17 6.45 18.58
N GLU A 4 7.32 7.70 19.04
CA GLU A 4 8.47 8.14 19.84
C GLU A 4 8.47 7.51 21.23
N ASN A 5 7.29 7.21 21.79
CA ASN A 5 7.13 6.63 23.12
C ASN A 5 7.28 5.10 23.16
N LEU A 6 7.49 4.44 22.02
CA LEU A 6 7.57 2.98 21.92
C LEU A 6 9.01 2.46 21.99
N ASN A 7 9.18 1.32 22.66
CA ASN A 7 10.45 0.61 22.67
C ASN A 7 10.76 -0.02 21.29
N GLY A 8 12.03 -0.31 20.99
CA GLY A 8 12.47 -0.85 19.70
C GLY A 8 11.76 -2.14 19.29
N ALA A 9 11.48 -3.03 20.25
CA ALA A 9 10.74 -4.27 20.03
C ALA A 9 9.25 -4.04 19.69
N GLU A 10 8.61 -3.06 20.33
CA GLU A 10 7.21 -2.71 20.06
C GLU A 10 7.04 -2.08 18.68
N LYS A 11 7.99 -1.22 18.29
CA LYS A 11 8.08 -0.66 16.93
C LYS A 11 8.17 -1.76 15.88
N LEU A 12 9.02 -2.76 16.11
CA LEU A 12 9.17 -3.91 15.22
C LEU A 12 7.87 -4.72 15.11
N LEU A 13 7.23 -5.01 16.25
CA LEU A 13 5.97 -5.75 16.28
C LEU A 13 4.85 -5.00 15.55
N LEU A 14 4.78 -3.69 15.71
CA LEU A 14 3.84 -2.83 14.99
C LEU A 14 4.13 -2.84 13.48
N CYS A 15 5.38 -2.67 13.06
CA CYS A 15 5.78 -2.74 11.64
C CYS A 15 5.41 -4.10 11.01
N LYS A 16 5.67 -5.21 11.73
CA LYS A 16 5.26 -6.57 11.29
C LYS A 16 3.75 -6.68 11.14
N LYS A 17 2.95 -6.19 12.09
CA LYS A 17 1.49 -6.22 12.01
C LYS A 17 0.96 -5.44 10.80
N TYR A 18 1.46 -4.24 10.56
CA TYR A 18 1.07 -3.44 9.40
C TYR A 18 1.47 -4.11 8.08
N PHE A 19 2.65 -4.73 8.03
CA PHE A 19 3.07 -5.48 6.85
C PHE A 19 2.13 -6.66 6.54
N HIS A 20 1.77 -7.46 7.54
CA HIS A 20 0.83 -8.58 7.34
C HIS A 20 -0.58 -8.10 7.04
N LEU A 21 -1.03 -6.99 7.64
CA LEU A 21 -2.33 -6.40 7.33
C LEU A 21 -2.40 -5.95 5.86
N GLY A 22 -1.30 -5.42 5.31
CA GLY A 22 -1.25 -5.05 3.90
C GLY A 22 -1.37 -6.22 2.92
N LEU A 23 -1.08 -7.46 3.34
CA LEU A 23 -1.32 -8.66 2.53
C LEU A 23 -2.81 -8.93 2.28
N ALA A 24 -3.72 -8.33 3.05
CA ALA A 24 -5.16 -8.38 2.79
C ALA A 24 -5.59 -7.42 1.65
N CYS A 25 -4.75 -7.29 0.61
CA CYS A 25 -4.97 -6.43 -0.57
C CYS A 25 -5.13 -4.93 -0.25
N LEU A 26 -4.40 -4.44 0.76
CA LEU A 26 -4.50 -3.07 1.27
C LEU A 26 -3.20 -2.30 1.00
N PRO A 27 -2.96 -1.81 -0.24
CA PRO A 27 -1.73 -1.09 -0.57
C PRO A 27 -1.53 0.17 0.25
N LEU A 28 -2.61 0.86 0.64
CA LEU A 28 -2.56 2.04 1.48
C LEU A 28 -1.93 1.75 2.86
N VAL A 29 -2.16 0.56 3.41
CA VAL A 29 -1.56 0.15 4.70
C VAL A 29 -0.05 0.00 4.56
N TRP A 30 0.43 -0.58 3.47
CA TRP A 30 1.86 -0.67 3.19
C TRP A 30 2.51 0.70 2.99
N ILE A 31 1.83 1.64 2.33
CA ILE A 31 2.30 3.03 2.17
C ILE A 31 2.42 3.71 3.54
N VAL A 32 1.40 3.60 4.40
CA VAL A 32 1.44 4.15 5.76
C VAL A 32 2.58 3.54 6.56
N ASN A 33 2.75 2.22 6.49
CA ASN A 33 3.86 1.52 7.15
C ASN A 33 5.22 2.04 6.67
N PHE A 34 5.39 2.24 5.36
CA PHE A 34 6.60 2.80 4.79
C PHE A 34 6.87 4.21 5.34
N ILE A 35 5.91 5.14 5.25
CA ILE A 35 6.09 6.55 5.64
C ILE A 35 6.37 6.68 7.14
N TRP A 36 5.63 5.97 7.99
CA TRP A 36 5.79 6.05 9.46
C TRP A 36 7.13 5.48 9.93
N PHE A 37 7.54 4.33 9.40
CA PHE A 37 8.77 3.67 9.83
C PHE A 37 10.01 4.09 9.03
N PHE A 38 9.88 4.92 7.98
CA PHE A 38 11.01 5.42 7.18
C PHE A 38 12.07 6.14 8.03
N LYS A 39 11.64 7.02 8.94
CA LYS A 39 12.55 7.74 9.86
C LYS A 39 13.35 6.75 10.71
N TYR A 40 12.69 5.74 11.25
CA TYR A 40 13.32 4.72 12.12
C TYR A 40 14.20 3.74 11.36
N ALA A 41 13.89 3.46 10.09
CA ALA A 41 14.68 2.57 9.24
C ALA A 41 15.98 3.23 8.72
N PHE A 42 15.93 4.53 8.39
CA PHE A 42 17.02 5.20 7.65
C PHE A 42 17.64 6.43 8.32
N LYS A 43 16.96 7.09 9.27
CA LYS A 43 17.44 8.36 9.87
C LYS A 43 17.91 8.24 11.32
N VAL A 44 17.49 7.23 12.06
CA VAL A 44 17.85 7.04 13.49
C VAL A 44 19.16 6.25 13.60
N GLU A 45 19.93 6.51 14.66
CA GLU A 45 21.16 5.77 15.00
C GLU A 45 20.90 4.27 15.17
N ASN A 46 21.92 3.45 14.89
CA ASN A 46 21.83 1.99 14.88
C ASN A 46 21.29 1.42 16.20
N PHE A 47 20.13 0.75 16.12
CA PHE A 47 19.55 -0.04 17.21
C PHE A 47 19.29 -1.49 16.78
N PRO A 48 19.24 -2.47 17.72
CA PRO A 48 19.29 -3.90 17.38
C PRO A 48 18.20 -4.38 16.41
N GLN A 49 17.01 -3.78 16.45
CA GLN A 49 15.85 -4.17 15.63
C GLN A 49 15.76 -3.40 14.30
N GLN A 50 16.67 -2.47 14.02
CA GLN A 50 16.60 -1.59 12.84
C GLN A 50 16.69 -2.36 11.52
N ASP A 51 17.56 -3.37 11.44
CA ASP A 51 17.73 -4.17 10.22
C ASP A 51 16.47 -4.95 9.87
N GLU A 52 15.75 -5.48 10.87
CA GLU A 52 14.46 -6.12 10.62
C GLU A 52 13.41 -5.11 10.16
N ILE A 53 13.30 -3.96 10.82
CA ILE A 53 12.37 -2.90 10.42
C ILE A 53 12.63 -2.48 8.97
N LYS A 54 13.90 -2.32 8.60
CA LYS A 54 14.31 -1.94 7.24
C LYS A 54 13.83 -2.96 6.20
N LYS A 55 13.96 -4.26 6.47
CA LYS A 55 13.45 -5.32 5.59
C LYS A 55 11.93 -5.22 5.38
N TYR A 56 11.16 -5.03 6.45
CA TYR A 56 9.69 -4.91 6.34
C TYR A 56 9.24 -3.59 5.69
N VAL A 57 9.96 -2.49 5.92
CA VAL A 57 9.69 -1.20 5.28
C VAL A 57 9.96 -1.26 3.78
N ILE A 58 11.09 -1.84 3.36
CA ILE A 58 11.40 -2.05 1.94
C ILE A 58 10.39 -3.02 1.31
N GLY A 59 10.05 -4.12 1.98
CA GLY A 59 9.02 -5.04 1.53
C GLY A 59 7.65 -4.37 1.34
N SER A 60 7.27 -3.48 2.27
CA SER A 60 6.04 -2.68 2.16
C SER A 60 6.09 -1.74 0.95
N ALA A 61 7.23 -1.10 0.68
CA ALA A 61 7.39 -0.24 -0.50
C ALA A 61 7.23 -1.03 -1.81
N ILE A 62 7.89 -2.18 -1.91
CA ILE A 62 7.79 -3.06 -3.09
C ILE A 62 6.35 -3.53 -3.28
N GLY A 63 5.71 -4.02 -2.21
CA GLY A 63 4.30 -4.44 -2.26
C GLY A 63 3.36 -3.31 -2.68
N SER A 64 3.61 -2.08 -2.20
CA SER A 64 2.82 -0.90 -2.57
C SER A 64 2.94 -0.59 -4.07
N ILE A 65 4.17 -0.58 -4.60
CA ILE A 65 4.44 -0.33 -6.02
C ILE A 65 3.77 -1.42 -6.87
N PHE A 66 3.90 -2.68 -6.47
CA PHE A 66 3.27 -3.81 -7.16
C PHE A 66 1.75 -3.65 -7.27
N TRP A 67 1.07 -3.29 -6.17
CA TRP A 67 -0.38 -3.04 -6.22
C TRP A 67 -0.75 -1.81 -7.03
N ILE A 68 0.03 -0.73 -6.96
CA ILE A 68 -0.21 0.47 -7.77
C ILE A 68 -0.16 0.11 -9.25
N LEU A 69 0.81 -0.70 -9.68
CA LEU A 69 0.90 -1.19 -11.06
C LEU A 69 -0.32 -2.03 -11.44
N ILE A 70 -0.71 -3.00 -10.61
CA ILE A 70 -1.89 -3.84 -10.85
C ILE A 70 -3.16 -2.98 -11.00
N LEU A 71 -3.38 -2.05 -10.06
CA LEU A 71 -4.55 -1.17 -10.09
C LEU A 71 -4.52 -0.23 -11.30
N SER A 72 -3.36 0.28 -11.68
CA SER A 72 -3.21 1.13 -12.87
C SER A 72 -3.52 0.37 -14.16
N ILE A 73 -3.03 -0.86 -14.27
CA ILE A 73 -3.34 -1.76 -15.39
C ILE A 73 -4.84 -2.06 -15.43
N TRP A 74 -5.42 -2.44 -14.29
CA TRP A 74 -6.86 -2.71 -14.19
C TRP A 74 -7.71 -1.52 -14.61
N VAL A 75 -7.40 -0.31 -14.12
CA VAL A 75 -8.11 0.92 -14.51
C VAL A 75 -7.95 1.18 -16.00
N THR A 76 -6.75 1.04 -16.55
CA THR A 76 -6.52 1.26 -18.00
C THR A 76 -7.34 0.28 -18.85
N VAL A 77 -7.29 -1.01 -18.52
CA VAL A 77 -8.07 -2.06 -19.19
C VAL A 77 -9.57 -1.76 -19.06
N PHE A 78 -10.04 -1.43 -17.86
CA PHE A 78 -11.44 -1.06 -17.62
C PHE A 78 -11.89 0.10 -18.51
N GLN A 79 -11.08 1.15 -18.64
CA GLN A 79 -11.43 2.32 -19.48
C GLN A 79 -11.46 1.97 -20.98
N ILE A 80 -10.56 1.12 -21.47
CA ILE A 80 -10.54 0.68 -22.88
C ILE A 80 -11.78 -0.17 -23.19
N PHE A 81 -12.01 -1.23 -22.40
CA PHE A 81 -13.14 -2.13 -22.61
C PHE A 81 -14.49 -1.45 -22.39
N ARG A 82 -14.56 -0.40 -21.57
CA ARG A 82 -15.78 0.39 -21.42
C ARG A 82 -16.24 1.02 -22.73
N ILE A 83 -15.30 1.41 -23.59
CA ILE A 83 -15.61 2.00 -24.90
C ILE A 83 -16.01 0.89 -25.90
N GLU A 84 -15.33 -0.25 -25.85
CA GLU A 84 -15.52 -1.35 -26.81
C GLU A 84 -16.73 -2.24 -26.51
N SER A 85 -17.09 -2.43 -25.24
CA SER A 85 -18.13 -3.37 -24.81
C SER A 85 -18.93 -2.81 -23.61
N PRO A 86 -19.72 -1.76 -23.84
CA PRO A 86 -20.43 -1.03 -22.78
C PRO A 86 -21.41 -1.93 -22.01
N GLU A 87 -22.11 -2.86 -22.67
CA GLU A 87 -23.13 -3.71 -22.01
C GLU A 87 -22.57 -4.55 -20.86
N ILE A 88 -21.38 -5.15 -21.02
CA ILE A 88 -20.74 -5.95 -19.96
C ILE A 88 -20.15 -5.04 -18.89
N MET A 89 -19.53 -3.94 -19.31
CA MET A 89 -18.83 -3.02 -18.43
C MET A 89 -19.78 -2.18 -17.55
N ASP A 90 -21.00 -1.95 -18.00
CA ASP A 90 -22.03 -1.25 -17.23
C ASP A 90 -22.46 -2.05 -15.99
N TYR A 91 -22.43 -3.39 -16.03
CA TYR A 91 -22.74 -4.23 -14.84
C TYR A 91 -21.72 -4.08 -13.71
N ILE A 92 -20.45 -3.80 -14.04
CA ILE A 92 -19.37 -3.62 -13.06
C ILE A 92 -19.01 -2.15 -12.84
N THR A 93 -19.70 -1.23 -13.52
CA THR A 93 -19.54 0.21 -13.35
C THR A 93 -20.28 0.66 -12.11
N PHE A 94 -19.55 1.22 -11.15
CA PHE A 94 -20.16 1.82 -9.96
C PHE A 94 -20.59 3.28 -10.19
N VAL A 95 -19.79 4.05 -10.94
CA VAL A 95 -20.06 5.47 -11.21
C VAL A 95 -20.21 5.69 -12.72
N PHE A 96 -21.42 6.08 -13.11
CA PHE A 96 -21.73 6.46 -14.48
C PHE A 96 -21.35 7.92 -14.73
N PRO A 97 -20.65 8.22 -15.85
CA PRO A 97 -20.37 9.59 -16.24
C PRO A 97 -21.68 10.26 -16.69
N ILE A 98 -22.09 11.27 -15.94
CA ILE A 98 -23.23 12.14 -16.27
C ILE A 98 -22.78 13.09 -17.39
N GLY A 99 -22.84 12.64 -18.64
CA GLY A 99 -22.46 13.49 -19.78
C GLY A 99 -22.14 12.78 -21.10
N TYR A 100 -22.09 11.45 -21.15
CA TYR A 100 -22.02 10.75 -22.43
C TYR A 100 -23.40 10.82 -23.10
N LYS A 101 -23.51 11.60 -24.18
CA LYS A 101 -24.61 11.58 -25.15
C LYS A 101 -24.26 10.66 -26.30
#